data_AF-A0A7K4CW83-F1
#
_entry.id   AF-A0A7K4CW83-F1
#
_cell.length_a   1.000
_cell.length_b   1.000
_cell.length_c   1.000
_cell.angle_alpha   90.00
_cell.angle_beta   90.00
_cell.angle_gamma   90.00
#
_symmetry.space_group_name_H-M   'P 1'
#
loop_
_entity.id
_entity.type
_entity.pdbx_description
1 polymer ?
#
loop_
_entity_poly.entity_id
_entity_poly.type
_entity_poly.pdbx_seq_one_letter_code
_entity_poly.pdbx_strand_id
1 'polypeptide(L)'
;MRLSVAYNWDERLIDEVVKAKHPVYDFYASAQHTVVGGGRPSFILPGAAEDVIRDQIKKMHANGIEFTYVLNAPCMAGQEFVRETHEKLIAEFQWIQDIGCDGVVLTIPYLMEIVKEQFPKLKIRVSTIAKVNSVSKAKFFEDLGASAITPDVMINRNFKVLEKMVKATRCEINLLLTDGCLYECPYRQYHYTICGHASQTFSNRAAYQDYPVIACSIEKLANPAEIMRCRWVRPEDLVHYEAIGITSFKIGGRRLVTDKILRSIEAYANRSYDGNLVDILEGFAFIAGGITEQTAEKGTDTTIKPRVRIDNKQLDGFIEFFKKQDCEANCGDCGYCELWAKKAVTMNKIGADLELYSLGSLRKNLNTSQFFGL
;
A
#
# COMPACT_ATOMS: atom_id res chain seq x y z
N MET A 1 0.01 -12.07 16.76
CA MET A 1 0.22 -11.35 15.49
C MET A 1 0.60 -12.29 14.36
N ARG A 2 0.12 -12.01 13.14
CA ARG A 2 0.59 -12.58 11.87
C ARG A 2 0.69 -11.49 10.78
N LEU A 3 1.59 -11.66 9.82
CA LEU A 3 1.91 -10.68 8.78
C LEU A 3 1.57 -11.19 7.36
N SER A 4 0.82 -10.38 6.61
CA SER A 4 0.66 -10.50 5.16
C SER A 4 1.61 -9.51 4.49
N VAL A 5 2.56 -10.01 3.69
CA VAL A 5 3.70 -9.22 3.25
C VAL A 5 3.74 -9.11 1.72
N ALA A 6 4.05 -7.91 1.24
CA ALA A 6 4.29 -7.69 -0.18
C ALA A 6 5.44 -8.57 -0.69
N TYR A 7 5.23 -9.20 -1.84
CA TYR A 7 6.23 -10.03 -2.49
C TYR A 7 6.73 -9.40 -3.79
N ASN A 8 8.02 -9.55 -4.06
CA ASN A 8 8.73 -8.91 -5.17
C ASN A 8 9.30 -9.93 -6.17
N TRP A 9 8.87 -11.19 -6.10
CA TRP A 9 9.34 -12.30 -6.93
C TRP A 9 10.83 -12.67 -6.74
N ASP A 10 11.45 -12.21 -5.64
CA ASP A 10 12.78 -12.67 -5.21
C ASP A 10 12.61 -13.84 -4.23
N GLU A 11 13.08 -15.03 -4.65
CA GLU A 11 13.01 -16.25 -3.87
C GLU A 11 13.74 -16.14 -2.52
N ARG A 12 14.79 -15.32 -2.44
CA ARG A 12 15.57 -15.07 -1.20
C ARG A 12 14.68 -14.55 -0.06
N LEU A 13 13.64 -13.78 -0.38
CA LEU A 13 12.72 -13.26 0.64
C LEU A 13 11.98 -14.41 1.35
N ILE A 14 11.61 -15.47 0.64
CA ILE A 14 10.98 -16.65 1.24
C ILE A 14 11.97 -17.33 2.19
N ASP A 15 13.20 -17.56 1.73
CA ASP A 15 14.23 -18.26 2.49
C ASP A 15 14.59 -17.54 3.80
N GLU A 16 14.80 -16.23 3.75
CA GLU A 16 15.15 -15.45 4.95
C GLU A 16 13.96 -15.37 5.93
N VAL A 17 12.72 -15.27 5.43
CA VAL A 17 11.52 -15.30 6.29
C VAL A 17 11.38 -16.63 7.03
N VAL A 18 11.57 -17.75 6.33
CA VAL A 18 11.49 -19.10 6.92
C VAL A 18 12.63 -19.32 7.92
N LYS A 19 13.86 -18.99 7.53
CA LYS A 19 15.06 -19.13 8.36
C LYS A 19 14.97 -18.33 9.66
N ALA A 20 14.51 -17.08 9.59
CA ALA A 20 14.32 -16.23 10.76
C ALA A 20 13.03 -16.55 11.55
N LYS A 21 12.20 -17.47 11.07
CA LYS A 21 10.89 -17.83 11.66
C LYS A 21 10.01 -16.60 11.88
N HIS A 22 10.03 -15.67 10.93
CA HIS A 22 9.18 -14.49 10.99
C HIS A 22 7.70 -14.91 10.91
N PRO A 23 6.77 -14.18 11.57
CA PRO A 23 5.35 -14.54 11.64
C PRO A 23 4.59 -14.20 10.34
N VAL A 24 5.20 -14.45 9.18
CA VAL A 24 4.60 -14.24 7.86
C VAL A 24 3.73 -15.44 7.53
N TYR A 25 2.42 -15.22 7.38
CA TYR A 25 1.48 -16.28 7.03
C TYR A 25 1.07 -16.22 5.55
N ASP A 26 1.32 -15.09 4.90
CA ASP A 26 0.88 -14.83 3.54
C ASP A 26 1.84 -13.88 2.84
N PHE A 27 2.17 -14.21 1.59
CA PHE A 27 2.74 -13.28 0.64
C PHE A 27 1.69 -12.81 -0.35
N TYR A 28 1.81 -11.57 -0.83
CA TYR A 28 0.93 -11.07 -1.88
C TYR A 28 1.67 -10.29 -2.96
N ALA A 29 1.35 -10.61 -4.21
CA ALA A 29 1.90 -9.95 -5.40
C ALA A 29 0.94 -10.07 -6.58
N SER A 30 1.35 -9.51 -7.71
CA SER A 30 0.69 -9.71 -9.01
C SER A 30 1.78 -9.83 -10.07
N ALA A 31 1.41 -10.37 -11.23
CA ALA A 31 2.19 -10.12 -12.43
C ALA A 31 2.25 -8.60 -12.71
N GLN A 32 3.19 -8.23 -13.59
CA GLN A 32 3.43 -6.85 -13.96
C GLN A 32 2.22 -6.22 -14.68
N HIS A 33 1.51 -7.03 -15.46
CA HIS A 33 0.31 -6.66 -16.19
C HIS A 33 -0.80 -7.67 -15.88
N THR A 34 -2.01 -7.19 -15.65
CA THR A 34 -3.18 -8.02 -15.39
C THR A 34 -4.40 -7.47 -16.12
N VAL A 35 -5.46 -8.26 -16.29
CA VAL A 35 -6.71 -7.79 -16.90
C VAL A 35 -7.36 -6.75 -15.99
N VAL A 36 -7.41 -7.00 -14.68
CA VAL A 36 -8.02 -6.06 -13.72
C VAL A 36 -7.12 -4.84 -13.46
N GLY A 37 -5.81 -5.03 -13.43
CA GLY A 37 -4.84 -4.03 -12.93
C GLY A 37 -4.72 -4.01 -11.40
N GLY A 38 -3.91 -3.08 -10.89
CA GLY A 38 -3.68 -2.90 -9.46
C GLY A 38 -3.37 -1.46 -9.07
N GLY A 39 -3.28 -1.22 -7.76
CA GLY A 39 -2.98 0.10 -7.18
C GLY A 39 -1.53 0.59 -7.38
N ARG A 40 -0.81 0.07 -8.38
CA ARG A 40 0.54 0.48 -8.78
C ARG A 40 0.63 0.39 -10.31
N PRO A 41 1.31 1.32 -10.99
CA PRO A 41 1.57 1.16 -12.42
C PRO A 41 2.50 -0.04 -12.66
N SER A 42 2.37 -0.65 -13.83
CA SER A 42 3.10 -1.87 -14.18
C SER A 42 4.63 -1.70 -14.19
N PHE A 43 5.15 -0.57 -14.67
CA PHE A 43 6.60 -0.35 -14.86
C PHE A 43 7.42 -0.22 -13.57
N ILE A 44 6.78 -0.11 -12.40
CA ILE A 44 7.49 -0.10 -11.10
C ILE A 44 7.38 -1.44 -10.35
N LEU A 45 6.65 -2.41 -10.91
CA LEU A 45 6.53 -3.74 -10.34
C LEU A 45 7.58 -4.66 -10.96
N PRO A 46 8.11 -5.62 -10.19
CA PRO A 46 8.97 -6.65 -10.73
C PRO A 46 8.19 -7.52 -11.72
N GLY A 47 8.81 -7.82 -12.85
CA GLY A 47 8.33 -8.85 -13.77
C GLY A 47 8.74 -10.23 -13.27
N ALA A 48 7.86 -11.22 -13.46
CA ALA A 48 8.17 -12.62 -13.26
C ALA A 48 7.46 -13.43 -14.35
N ALA A 49 8.16 -14.44 -14.87
CA ALA A 49 7.57 -15.40 -15.79
C ALA A 49 6.58 -16.31 -15.05
N GLU A 50 5.60 -16.86 -15.77
CA GLU A 50 4.52 -17.66 -15.19
C GLU A 50 5.04 -18.90 -14.44
N ASP A 51 6.05 -19.58 -14.99
CA ASP A 51 6.70 -20.73 -14.38
C ASP A 51 7.37 -20.35 -13.04
N VAL A 52 8.07 -19.23 -12.99
CA VAL A 52 8.66 -18.68 -11.76
C VAL A 52 7.58 -18.39 -10.72
N ILE A 53 6.47 -17.76 -11.11
CA ILE A 53 5.34 -17.49 -10.20
C ILE A 53 4.82 -18.81 -9.61
N ARG A 54 4.57 -19.81 -10.48
CA ARG A 54 4.01 -21.11 -10.07
C ARG A 54 4.95 -21.85 -9.11
N ASP A 55 6.25 -21.86 -9.38
CA ASP A 55 7.22 -22.57 -8.56
C ASP A 55 7.47 -21.88 -7.22
N GLN A 56 7.47 -20.54 -7.18
CA GLN A 56 7.57 -19.80 -5.94
C GLN A 56 6.33 -19.98 -5.05
N ILE A 57 5.12 -20.05 -5.62
CA ILE A 57 3.90 -20.40 -4.86
C ILE A 57 4.03 -21.79 -4.22
N LYS A 58 4.47 -22.80 -4.97
CA LYS A 58 4.72 -24.14 -4.40
C LYS A 58 5.73 -24.10 -3.26
N LYS A 59 6.81 -23.32 -3.41
CA LYS A 59 7.81 -23.13 -2.35
C LYS A 59 7.23 -22.47 -1.10
N MET A 60 6.36 -21.47 -1.26
CA MET A 60 5.65 -20.85 -0.13
C MET A 60 4.78 -21.89 0.60
N HIS A 61 3.99 -22.68 -0.12
CA HIS A 61 3.15 -23.73 0.46
C HIS A 61 3.94 -24.84 1.15
N ALA A 62 5.08 -25.25 0.59
CA ALA A 62 5.98 -26.21 1.21
C ALA A 62 6.50 -25.74 2.58
N ASN A 63 6.48 -24.42 2.83
CA ASN A 63 6.83 -23.79 4.10
C ASN A 63 5.60 -23.32 4.92
N GLY A 64 4.39 -23.70 4.53
CA GLY A 64 3.15 -23.34 5.22
C GLY A 64 2.75 -21.86 5.08
N ILE A 65 3.23 -21.17 4.05
CA ILE A 65 2.92 -19.77 3.76
C ILE A 65 1.91 -19.71 2.61
N GLU A 66 0.80 -18.98 2.80
CA GLU A 66 -0.21 -18.74 1.77
C GLU A 66 0.29 -17.73 0.72
N PHE A 67 -0.31 -17.76 -0.47
CA PHE A 67 -0.09 -16.74 -1.49
C PHE A 67 -1.42 -16.15 -1.99
N THR A 68 -1.51 -14.82 -1.95
CA THR A 68 -2.69 -14.06 -2.43
C THR A 68 -2.34 -13.20 -3.65
N TYR A 69 -3.06 -13.42 -4.75
CA TYR A 69 -2.86 -12.66 -5.99
C TYR A 69 -3.59 -11.31 -5.96
N VAL A 70 -2.96 -10.22 -6.41
CA VAL A 70 -3.53 -8.87 -6.31
C VAL A 70 -4.15 -8.39 -7.62
N LEU A 71 -5.44 -8.09 -7.58
CA LEU A 71 -6.25 -7.55 -8.70
C LEU A 71 -7.08 -6.35 -8.22
N ASN A 72 -6.41 -5.38 -7.62
CA ASN A 72 -7.08 -4.39 -6.78
C ASN A 72 -7.30 -3.01 -7.41
N ALA A 73 -7.26 -2.89 -8.74
CA ALA A 73 -7.67 -1.65 -9.39
C ALA A 73 -9.11 -1.28 -9.02
N PRO A 74 -9.41 0.02 -8.79
CA PRO A 74 -10.77 0.45 -8.45
C PRO A 74 -11.69 0.60 -9.67
N CYS A 75 -11.15 0.54 -10.89
CA CYS A 75 -11.87 0.88 -12.10
C CYS A 75 -11.31 0.07 -13.28
N MET A 76 -12.20 -0.55 -14.05
CA MET A 76 -11.91 -1.18 -15.34
C MET A 76 -12.54 -0.41 -16.51
N ALA A 77 -13.11 0.78 -16.27
CA ALA A 77 -13.79 1.61 -17.25
C ALA A 77 -14.89 0.89 -18.06
N GLY A 78 -15.63 -0.02 -17.41
CA GLY A 78 -16.71 -0.81 -18.02
C GLY A 78 -16.22 -1.96 -18.91
N GLN A 79 -14.91 -2.18 -19.00
CA GLN A 79 -14.35 -3.28 -19.80
C GLN A 79 -14.69 -4.66 -19.24
N GLU A 80 -15.00 -4.77 -17.96
CA GLU A 80 -15.52 -6.00 -17.35
C GLU A 80 -16.84 -6.48 -17.97
N PHE A 81 -17.57 -5.62 -18.71
CA PHE A 81 -18.80 -5.95 -19.43
C PHE A 81 -18.60 -6.11 -20.94
N VAL A 82 -17.39 -5.84 -21.45
CA VAL A 82 -17.05 -6.10 -22.85
C VAL A 82 -16.67 -7.57 -22.98
N ARG A 83 -17.38 -8.31 -23.84
CA ARG A 83 -17.25 -9.77 -23.97
C ARG A 83 -15.80 -10.26 -24.06
N GLU A 84 -14.99 -9.68 -24.94
CA GLU A 84 -13.59 -10.10 -25.13
C GLU A 84 -12.74 -9.91 -23.86
N THR A 85 -12.90 -8.76 -23.19
CA THR A 85 -12.18 -8.47 -21.94
C THR A 85 -12.72 -9.34 -20.79
N HIS A 86 -14.02 -9.60 -20.76
CA HIS A 86 -14.65 -10.49 -19.79
C HIS A 86 -14.14 -11.93 -19.92
N GLU A 87 -14.01 -12.45 -21.14
CA GLU A 87 -13.43 -13.78 -21.37
C GLU A 87 -11.99 -13.85 -20.84
N LYS A 88 -11.18 -12.81 -21.04
CA LYS A 88 -9.81 -12.70 -20.48
C LYS A 88 -9.82 -12.60 -18.95
N LEU A 89 -10.78 -11.89 -18.36
CA LEU A 89 -10.95 -11.77 -16.91
C LEU A 89 -11.25 -13.13 -16.27
N ILE A 90 -12.18 -13.90 -16.83
CA ILE A 90 -12.50 -15.25 -16.36
C ILE A 90 -11.30 -16.19 -16.52
N ALA A 91 -10.58 -16.11 -17.64
CA ALA A 91 -9.35 -16.87 -17.84
C ALA A 91 -8.25 -16.51 -16.83
N GLU A 92 -8.10 -15.23 -16.47
CA GLU A 92 -7.16 -14.78 -15.44
C GLU A 92 -7.51 -15.35 -14.06
N PHE A 93 -8.79 -15.34 -13.66
CA PHE A 93 -9.21 -15.97 -12.39
C PHE A 93 -9.01 -17.49 -12.38
N GLN A 94 -9.32 -18.17 -13.49
CA GLN A 94 -9.08 -19.60 -13.63
C GLN A 94 -7.58 -19.92 -13.49
N TRP A 95 -6.72 -19.16 -14.18
CA TRP A 95 -5.28 -19.31 -14.09
C TRP A 95 -4.76 -19.09 -12.66
N ILE A 96 -5.23 -18.05 -11.96
CA ILE A 96 -4.89 -17.78 -10.55
C ILE A 96 -5.24 -18.97 -9.65
N GLN A 97 -6.39 -19.60 -9.86
CA GLN A 97 -6.79 -20.80 -9.14
C GLN A 97 -5.89 -22.00 -9.49
N ASP A 98 -5.56 -22.17 -10.77
CA ASP A 98 -4.78 -23.32 -11.28
C ASP A 98 -3.30 -23.28 -10.88
N ILE A 99 -2.72 -22.09 -10.68
CA ILE A 99 -1.37 -21.95 -10.11
C ILE A 99 -1.35 -22.17 -8.59
N GLY A 100 -2.52 -22.37 -7.98
CA GLY A 100 -2.65 -22.70 -6.56
C GLY A 100 -2.76 -21.50 -5.62
N CYS A 101 -3.11 -20.30 -6.10
CA CYS A 101 -3.28 -19.17 -5.17
C CYS A 101 -4.35 -19.47 -4.12
N ASP A 102 -4.12 -19.03 -2.88
CA ASP A 102 -5.07 -19.19 -1.76
C ASP A 102 -6.19 -18.16 -1.80
N GLY A 103 -5.97 -17.03 -2.48
CA GLY A 103 -6.96 -15.98 -2.58
C GLY A 103 -6.59 -14.86 -3.54
N VAL A 104 -7.51 -13.90 -3.62
CA VAL A 104 -7.39 -12.70 -4.44
C VAL A 104 -7.67 -11.43 -3.64
N VAL A 105 -6.90 -10.37 -3.91
CA VAL A 105 -7.18 -9.03 -3.38
C VAL A 105 -8.00 -8.23 -4.40
N LEU A 106 -9.24 -7.90 -4.06
CA LEU A 106 -10.19 -7.21 -4.95
C LEU A 106 -10.67 -5.87 -4.37
N THR A 107 -11.09 -4.99 -5.26
CA THR A 107 -11.69 -3.68 -4.92
C THR A 107 -13.13 -3.56 -5.42
N ILE A 108 -13.41 -4.06 -6.64
CA ILE A 108 -14.71 -3.92 -7.31
C ILE A 108 -15.67 -5.02 -6.81
N PRO A 109 -16.84 -4.69 -6.22
CA PRO A 109 -17.80 -5.68 -5.71
C PRO A 109 -18.25 -6.73 -6.73
N TYR A 110 -18.52 -6.33 -7.98
CA TYR A 110 -18.93 -7.24 -9.03
C TYR A 110 -17.90 -8.36 -9.31
N LEU A 111 -16.60 -8.04 -9.21
CA LEU A 111 -15.55 -9.07 -9.34
C LEU A 111 -15.54 -10.05 -8.16
N MET A 112 -15.95 -9.59 -6.97
CA MET A 112 -16.11 -10.47 -5.80
C MET A 112 -17.28 -11.43 -6.00
N GLU A 113 -18.39 -10.97 -6.57
CA GLU A 113 -19.53 -11.83 -6.94
C GLU A 113 -19.11 -12.91 -7.95
N ILE A 114 -18.35 -12.55 -9.00
CA ILE A 114 -17.79 -13.51 -9.97
C ILE A 114 -16.93 -14.56 -9.26
N VAL A 115 -15.99 -14.13 -8.41
CA VAL A 115 -15.10 -15.05 -7.69
C VAL A 115 -15.88 -15.95 -6.74
N LYS A 116 -16.86 -15.40 -6.03
CA LYS A 116 -17.68 -16.16 -5.11
C LYS A 116 -18.49 -17.26 -5.79
N GLU A 117 -19.02 -16.96 -6.98
CA GLU A 117 -19.85 -17.86 -7.76
C GLU A 117 -19.04 -18.92 -8.52
N GLN A 118 -17.98 -18.50 -9.23
CA GLN A 118 -17.27 -19.35 -10.19
C GLN A 118 -15.95 -19.92 -9.67
N PHE A 119 -15.34 -19.26 -8.68
CA PHE A 119 -14.03 -19.61 -8.13
C PHE A 119 -14.04 -19.72 -6.59
N PRO A 120 -14.98 -20.46 -5.98
CA PRO A 120 -15.22 -20.45 -4.53
C PRO A 120 -14.04 -20.97 -3.68
N LYS A 121 -13.01 -21.56 -4.30
CA LYS A 121 -11.77 -21.96 -3.63
C LYS A 121 -10.85 -20.76 -3.32
N LEU A 122 -10.98 -19.67 -4.06
CA LEU A 122 -10.19 -18.45 -3.83
C LEU A 122 -10.81 -17.64 -2.69
N LYS A 123 -10.04 -17.41 -1.63
CA LYS A 123 -10.42 -16.49 -0.56
C LYS A 123 -10.47 -15.05 -1.10
N ILE A 124 -11.59 -14.36 -0.90
CA ILE A 124 -11.70 -12.94 -1.26
C ILE A 124 -11.13 -12.09 -0.12
N ARG A 125 -10.16 -11.22 -0.45
CA ARG A 125 -9.62 -10.21 0.47
C ARG A 125 -9.91 -8.82 -0.06
N VAL A 126 -10.57 -7.97 0.73
CA VAL A 126 -10.92 -6.61 0.30
C VAL A 126 -9.71 -5.70 0.42
N SER A 127 -9.43 -4.98 -0.65
CA SER A 127 -8.36 -3.99 -0.73
C SER A 127 -8.66 -2.72 0.08
N THR A 128 -7.63 -2.08 0.65
CA THR A 128 -7.74 -0.72 1.22
C THR A 128 -8.27 0.31 0.21
N ILE A 129 -8.09 0.04 -1.09
CA ILE A 129 -8.57 0.90 -2.19
C ILE A 129 -10.10 0.93 -2.27
N ALA A 130 -10.79 -0.09 -1.75
CA ALA A 130 -12.26 -0.11 -1.65
C ALA A 130 -12.81 0.89 -0.62
N LYS A 131 -11.94 1.58 0.14
CA LYS A 131 -12.31 2.60 1.14
C LYS A 131 -13.33 2.06 2.15
N VAL A 132 -13.08 0.87 2.68
CA VAL A 132 -13.88 0.30 3.78
C VAL A 132 -13.52 1.05 5.06
N ASN A 133 -14.29 2.10 5.36
CA ASN A 133 -14.05 3.03 6.45
C ASN A 133 -15.21 3.10 7.46
N SER A 134 -16.15 2.15 7.39
CA SER A 134 -17.30 2.08 8.28
C SER A 134 -17.73 0.64 8.52
N VAL A 135 -18.44 0.41 9.62
CA VAL A 135 -19.02 -0.90 9.96
C VAL A 135 -19.99 -1.38 8.88
N SER A 136 -20.83 -0.50 8.34
CA SER A 136 -21.81 -0.86 7.31
C SER A 136 -21.12 -1.33 6.01
N LYS A 137 -20.03 -0.68 5.60
CA LYS A 137 -19.24 -1.16 4.46
C LYS A 137 -18.56 -2.48 4.76
N ALA A 138 -18.06 -2.68 5.98
CA ALA A 138 -17.46 -3.95 6.38
C ALA A 138 -18.45 -5.12 6.25
N LYS A 139 -19.67 -4.94 6.79
CA LYS A 139 -20.75 -5.93 6.67
C LYS A 139 -21.15 -6.19 5.22
N PHE A 140 -21.27 -5.14 4.41
CA PHE A 140 -21.57 -5.29 2.99
C PHE A 140 -20.56 -6.23 2.29
N PHE A 141 -19.26 -6.04 2.54
CA PHE A 141 -18.24 -6.91 1.94
C PHE A 141 -18.19 -8.31 2.56
N GLU A 142 -18.50 -8.46 3.84
CA GLU A 142 -18.70 -9.77 4.48
C GLU A 142 -19.84 -10.55 3.81
N ASP A 143 -20.98 -9.90 3.58
CA ASP A 143 -22.15 -10.48 2.94
C ASP A 143 -21.86 -10.92 1.49
N LEU A 144 -20.93 -10.24 0.79
CA LEU A 144 -20.41 -10.65 -0.51
C LEU A 144 -19.43 -11.85 -0.44
N GLY A 145 -19.11 -12.34 0.76
CA GLY A 145 -18.24 -13.49 0.98
C GLY A 145 -16.77 -13.16 1.16
N ALA A 146 -16.43 -11.92 1.52
CA ALA A 146 -15.07 -11.58 1.89
C ALA A 146 -14.60 -12.38 3.13
N SER A 147 -13.38 -12.92 3.06
CA SER A 147 -12.72 -13.60 4.18
C SER A 147 -11.91 -12.64 5.06
N ALA A 148 -11.40 -11.57 4.46
CA ALA A 148 -10.62 -10.54 5.13
C ALA A 148 -10.86 -9.18 4.50
N ILE A 149 -10.73 -8.14 5.31
CA ILE A 149 -10.87 -6.75 4.90
C ILE A 149 -9.59 -6.02 5.29
N THR A 150 -8.90 -5.43 4.31
CA THR A 150 -7.93 -4.37 4.58
C THR A 150 -8.69 -3.04 4.60
N PRO A 151 -8.91 -2.41 5.78
CA PRO A 151 -9.68 -1.18 5.87
C PRO A 151 -9.01 -0.02 5.11
N ASP A 152 -9.75 1.07 4.94
CA ASP A 152 -9.15 2.32 4.48
C ASP A 152 -8.05 2.76 5.45
N VAL A 153 -6.84 3.00 4.96
CA VAL A 153 -5.73 3.47 5.81
C VAL A 153 -6.10 4.75 6.58
N MET A 154 -7.01 5.57 6.05
CA MET A 154 -7.41 6.82 6.69
C MET A 154 -8.02 6.61 8.08
N ILE A 155 -8.54 5.41 8.36
CA ILE A 155 -9.07 5.04 9.67
C ILE A 155 -8.09 4.27 10.56
N ASN A 156 -6.82 4.09 10.17
CA ASN A 156 -5.83 3.35 10.98
C ASN A 156 -5.61 3.94 12.38
N ARG A 157 -5.96 5.21 12.63
CA ARG A 157 -5.87 5.80 13.99
C ARG A 157 -7.25 6.08 14.59
N ASN A 158 -8.32 5.53 14.01
CA ASN A 158 -9.67 5.61 14.55
C ASN A 158 -10.00 4.30 15.30
N PHE A 159 -9.49 4.17 16.52
CA PHE A 159 -9.67 2.96 17.33
C PHE A 159 -11.14 2.63 17.58
N LYS A 160 -12.01 3.64 17.73
CA LYS A 160 -13.45 3.43 17.93
C LYS A 160 -14.10 2.74 16.74
N VAL A 161 -13.80 3.16 15.52
CA VAL A 161 -14.35 2.54 14.30
C VAL A 161 -13.74 1.15 14.09
N LEU A 162 -12.42 1.02 14.25
CA LEU A 162 -11.72 -0.25 14.09
C LEU A 162 -12.24 -1.32 15.06
N GLU A 163 -12.39 -0.99 16.35
CA GLU A 163 -12.94 -1.91 17.36
C GLU A 163 -14.39 -2.31 17.04
N LYS A 164 -15.21 -1.34 16.59
CA LYS A 164 -16.58 -1.64 16.15
C LYS A 164 -16.61 -2.55 14.91
N MET A 165 -15.68 -2.40 13.98
CA MET A 165 -15.56 -3.30 12.83
C MET A 165 -15.21 -4.71 13.31
N VAL A 166 -14.18 -4.88 14.13
CA VAL A 166 -13.78 -6.20 14.68
C VAL A 166 -14.95 -6.91 15.36
N LYS A 167 -15.78 -6.18 16.14
CA LYS A 167 -16.93 -6.78 16.83
C LYS A 167 -18.12 -7.12 15.91
N ALA A 168 -18.23 -6.45 14.77
CA ALA A 168 -19.44 -6.46 13.95
C ALA A 168 -19.36 -7.36 12.71
N THR A 169 -18.19 -7.89 12.40
CA THR A 169 -17.95 -8.78 11.25
C THR A 169 -17.09 -9.97 11.65
N ARG A 170 -17.25 -11.10 10.94
CA ARG A 170 -16.42 -12.31 11.05
C ARG A 170 -15.20 -12.25 10.12
N CYS A 171 -15.15 -11.29 9.19
CA CYS A 171 -13.98 -11.09 8.36
C CYS A 171 -12.77 -10.76 9.23
N GLU A 172 -11.60 -11.28 8.85
CA GLU A 172 -10.36 -10.81 9.43
C GLU A 172 -10.14 -9.32 9.07
N ILE A 173 -9.93 -8.48 10.08
CA ILE A 173 -9.49 -7.10 9.87
C ILE A 173 -7.97 -7.10 9.77
N ASN A 174 -7.45 -6.76 8.60
CA ASN A 174 -6.01 -6.76 8.30
C ASN A 174 -5.52 -5.32 8.02
N LEU A 175 -4.78 -4.72 8.96
CA LEU A 175 -4.41 -3.31 8.88
C LEU A 175 -3.14 -3.09 8.05
N LEU A 176 -3.17 -2.20 7.04
CA LEU A 176 -1.98 -1.79 6.29
C LEU A 176 -1.12 -0.82 7.11
N LEU A 177 0.07 -1.26 7.52
CA LEU A 177 0.92 -0.55 8.49
C LEU A 177 1.77 0.55 7.87
N THR A 178 2.24 0.34 6.65
CA THR A 178 3.35 1.09 6.04
C THR A 178 2.90 2.24 5.13
N ASP A 179 1.62 2.57 5.04
CA ASP A 179 1.12 3.59 4.10
C ASP A 179 1.37 5.02 4.61
N GLY A 180 2.21 5.75 3.87
CA GLY A 180 2.54 7.15 4.12
C GLY A 180 1.79 8.11 3.22
N CYS A 181 0.56 7.84 2.78
CA CYS A 181 -0.24 8.85 2.06
C CYS A 181 -0.64 10.01 2.98
N LEU A 182 -0.86 11.19 2.39
CA LEU A 182 -1.48 12.31 3.09
C LEU A 182 -2.77 11.87 3.78
N TYR A 183 -3.04 12.43 4.96
CA TYR A 183 -4.30 12.17 5.65
C TYR A 183 -5.45 12.86 4.93
N GLU A 184 -6.58 12.17 4.76
CA GLU A 184 -7.71 12.63 3.93
C GLU A 184 -7.27 13.09 2.53
N CYS A 185 -6.29 12.38 1.95
CA CYS A 185 -5.66 12.77 0.69
C CYS A 185 -6.69 12.97 -0.45
N PRO A 186 -6.81 14.19 -1.00
CA PRO A 186 -7.78 14.48 -2.07
C PRO A 186 -7.40 13.76 -3.38
N TYR A 187 -6.13 13.42 -3.56
CA TYR A 187 -5.64 12.76 -4.77
C TYR A 187 -5.80 11.23 -4.75
N ARG A 188 -6.06 10.61 -3.59
CA ARG A 188 -5.92 9.14 -3.40
C ARG A 188 -6.78 8.32 -4.34
N GLN A 189 -8.04 8.73 -4.56
CA GLN A 189 -8.93 8.01 -5.47
C GLN A 189 -8.46 8.11 -6.91
N TYR A 190 -8.18 9.32 -7.37
CA TYR A 190 -7.66 9.56 -8.71
C TYR A 190 -6.34 8.79 -8.94
N HIS A 191 -5.43 8.83 -7.96
CA HIS A 191 -4.16 8.11 -8.00
C HIS A 191 -4.35 6.60 -8.18
N TYR A 192 -5.21 5.96 -7.40
CA TYR A 192 -5.46 4.53 -7.57
C TYR A 192 -6.12 4.19 -8.91
N THR A 193 -6.99 5.06 -9.42
CA THR A 193 -7.61 4.88 -10.74
C THR A 193 -6.57 4.95 -11.86
N ILE A 194 -5.71 5.97 -11.89
CA ILE A 194 -4.67 6.08 -12.94
C ILE A 194 -3.64 4.95 -12.84
N CYS A 195 -3.29 4.50 -11.63
CA CYS A 195 -2.43 3.33 -11.42
C CYS A 195 -3.08 2.04 -11.93
N GLY A 196 -4.37 1.86 -11.69
CA GLY A 196 -5.15 0.74 -12.22
C GLY A 196 -5.08 0.68 -13.74
N HIS A 197 -5.39 1.79 -14.42
CA HIS A 197 -5.28 1.85 -15.88
C HIS A 197 -3.84 1.66 -16.39
N ALA A 198 -2.83 2.16 -15.67
CA ALA A 198 -1.42 1.97 -16.02
C ALA A 198 -0.88 0.53 -15.80
N SER A 199 -1.69 -0.37 -15.25
CA SER A 199 -1.35 -1.79 -15.05
C SER A 199 -2.27 -2.75 -15.80
N GLN A 200 -3.34 -2.26 -16.42
CA GLN A 200 -4.27 -3.06 -17.23
C GLN A 200 -3.68 -3.44 -18.60
N THR A 201 -4.02 -4.63 -19.06
CA THR A 201 -3.60 -5.14 -20.38
C THR A 201 -4.25 -4.39 -21.54
N PHE A 202 -5.50 -3.92 -21.38
CA PHE A 202 -6.28 -3.24 -22.42
C PHE A 202 -6.15 -1.71 -22.44
N SER A 203 -5.54 -1.10 -21.42
CA SER A 203 -5.43 0.36 -21.29
C SER A 203 -4.16 0.92 -21.95
N ASN A 204 -4.18 2.21 -22.35
CA ASN A 204 -2.98 2.91 -22.79
C ASN A 204 -2.07 3.24 -21.59
N ARG A 205 -1.14 2.32 -21.29
CA ARG A 205 -0.22 2.44 -20.15
C ARG A 205 0.77 3.60 -20.29
N ALA A 206 1.09 4.03 -21.51
CA ALA A 206 2.03 5.11 -21.77
C ALA A 206 1.46 6.50 -21.42
N ALA A 207 0.15 6.62 -21.24
CA ALA A 207 -0.51 7.86 -20.84
C ALA A 207 -0.39 8.15 -19.33
N TYR A 208 0.26 7.29 -18.54
CA TYR A 208 0.38 7.47 -17.11
C TYR A 208 1.32 8.64 -16.78
N GLN A 209 0.79 9.62 -16.05
CA GLN A 209 1.56 10.67 -15.42
C GLN A 209 1.23 10.72 -13.92
N ASP A 210 2.25 10.68 -13.07
CA ASP A 210 2.07 10.60 -11.62
C ASP A 210 1.88 12.00 -10.97
N TYR A 211 0.94 12.77 -11.51
CA TYR A 211 0.54 14.06 -10.93
C TYR A 211 0.19 13.97 -9.44
N PRO A 212 -0.56 12.95 -8.95
CA PRO A 212 -0.86 12.80 -7.54
C PRO A 212 0.38 12.71 -6.66
N VAL A 213 1.40 11.95 -7.08
CA VAL A 213 2.66 11.87 -6.34
C VAL A 213 3.39 13.21 -6.37
N ILE A 214 3.46 13.89 -7.51
CA ILE A 214 4.07 15.24 -7.59
C ILE A 214 3.39 16.21 -6.60
N ALA A 215 2.06 16.28 -6.63
CA ALA A 215 1.30 17.20 -5.77
C ALA A 215 1.45 16.86 -4.29
N CYS A 216 1.23 15.61 -3.88
CA CYS A 216 1.33 15.22 -2.47
C CYS A 216 2.75 15.31 -1.92
N SER A 217 3.74 15.20 -2.80
CA SER A 217 5.14 15.40 -2.47
C SER A 217 5.37 16.86 -2.07
N ILE A 218 4.98 17.81 -2.92
CA ILE A 218 5.10 19.24 -2.61
C ILE A 218 4.50 19.56 -1.23
N GLU A 219 3.30 19.05 -0.93
CA GLU A 219 2.66 19.24 0.38
C GLU A 219 3.53 18.75 1.56
N LYS A 220 4.09 17.54 1.45
CA LYS A 220 4.92 16.96 2.53
C LYS A 220 6.25 17.66 2.74
N LEU A 221 6.89 18.13 1.67
CA LEU A 221 8.16 18.86 1.79
C LEU A 221 7.93 20.28 2.29
N ALA A 222 6.85 20.93 1.84
CA ALA A 222 6.50 22.27 2.30
C ALA A 222 6.06 22.27 3.76
N ASN A 223 5.41 21.19 4.22
CA ASN A 223 4.98 21.04 5.60
C ASN A 223 5.30 19.65 6.17
N PRO A 224 6.41 19.50 6.92
CA PRO A 224 6.76 18.23 7.57
C PRO A 224 5.71 17.69 8.55
N ALA A 225 4.77 18.51 9.04
CA ALA A 225 3.66 18.01 9.84
C ALA A 225 2.78 17.01 9.07
N GLU A 226 2.71 17.10 7.74
CA GLU A 226 2.00 16.14 6.89
C GLU A 226 2.56 14.71 7.02
N ILE A 227 3.86 14.57 7.26
CA ILE A 227 4.52 13.27 7.48
C ILE A 227 3.97 12.60 8.74
N MET A 228 3.71 13.38 9.79
CA MET A 228 3.11 12.89 11.04
C MET A 228 1.60 12.67 10.94
N ARG A 229 0.91 13.41 10.06
CA ARG A 229 -0.52 13.24 9.79
C ARG A 229 -0.82 11.94 9.04
N CYS A 230 0.11 11.46 8.21
CA CYS A 230 0.03 10.16 7.52
C CYS A 230 -0.36 9.03 8.49
N ARG A 231 -1.10 8.04 8.02
CA ARG A 231 -1.75 7.01 8.86
C ARG A 231 -0.97 5.69 8.95
N TRP A 232 0.35 5.79 8.85
CA TRP A 232 1.25 4.71 9.22
C TRP A 232 1.09 4.32 10.70
N VAL A 233 1.50 3.10 11.03
CA VAL A 233 1.49 2.53 12.38
C VAL A 233 2.91 2.13 12.76
N ARG A 234 3.40 2.53 13.94
CA ARG A 234 4.72 2.10 14.41
C ARG A 234 4.74 0.63 14.82
N PRO A 235 5.89 -0.05 14.73
CA PRO A 235 6.06 -1.39 15.30
C PRO A 235 5.68 -1.49 16.79
N GLU A 236 6.07 -0.51 17.60
CA GLU A 236 5.77 -0.49 19.04
C GLU A 236 4.28 -0.29 19.33
N ASP A 237 3.53 0.38 18.43
CA ASP A 237 2.12 0.72 18.65
C ASP A 237 1.18 -0.46 18.36
N LEU A 238 1.69 -1.56 17.79
CA LEU A 238 0.89 -2.75 17.45
C LEU A 238 0.11 -3.30 18.66
N VAL A 239 0.65 -3.18 19.87
CA VAL A 239 0.00 -3.62 21.10
C VAL A 239 -1.39 -2.99 21.29
N HIS A 240 -1.59 -1.75 20.84
CA HIS A 240 -2.88 -1.06 20.93
C HIS A 240 -3.91 -1.61 19.95
N TYR A 241 -3.47 -2.11 18.80
CA TYR A 241 -4.33 -2.75 17.80
C TYR A 241 -4.67 -4.18 18.21
N GLU A 242 -3.69 -4.92 18.73
CA GLU A 242 -3.90 -6.25 19.30
C GLU A 242 -4.92 -6.19 20.45
N ALA A 243 -4.88 -5.14 21.29
CA ALA A 243 -5.82 -4.94 22.39
C ALA A 243 -7.29 -4.76 21.95
N ILE A 244 -7.55 -4.29 20.73
CA ILE A 244 -8.90 -4.18 20.16
C ILE A 244 -9.27 -5.36 19.25
N GLY A 245 -8.46 -6.43 19.25
CA GLY A 245 -8.72 -7.68 18.53
C GLY A 245 -8.15 -7.74 17.11
N ILE A 246 -7.33 -6.77 16.68
CA ILE A 246 -6.65 -6.84 15.38
C ILE A 246 -5.31 -7.56 15.56
N THR A 247 -5.22 -8.79 15.05
CA THR A 247 -4.01 -9.63 15.16
C THR A 247 -3.34 -9.93 13.82
N SER A 248 -3.89 -9.41 12.72
CA SER A 248 -3.38 -9.57 11.36
C SER A 248 -3.01 -8.21 10.78
N PHE A 249 -1.80 -8.11 10.22
CA PHE A 249 -1.31 -6.85 9.69
C PHE A 249 -0.65 -7.04 8.33
N LYS A 250 -0.68 -5.97 7.53
CA LYS A 250 -0.18 -5.94 6.17
C LYS A 250 1.01 -5.00 6.06
N ILE A 251 2.10 -5.53 5.53
CA ILE A 251 3.31 -4.78 5.18
C ILE A 251 3.32 -4.63 3.67
N GLY A 252 3.27 -3.39 3.20
CA GLY A 252 3.39 -3.12 1.78
C GLY A 252 4.83 -3.14 1.26
N GLY A 253 5.00 -2.79 -0.01
CA GLY A 253 6.32 -2.67 -0.61
C GLY A 253 6.58 -3.57 -1.82
N ARG A 254 5.57 -3.91 -2.62
CA ARG A 254 5.74 -4.81 -3.81
C ARG A 254 6.78 -4.33 -4.83
N ARG A 255 7.10 -3.04 -4.82
CA ARG A 255 8.13 -2.40 -5.67
C ARG A 255 9.52 -2.36 -5.03
N LEU A 256 9.65 -2.78 -3.78
CA LEU A 256 10.86 -2.65 -2.98
C LEU A 256 11.74 -3.89 -3.14
N VAL A 257 13.04 -3.69 -2.97
CA VAL A 257 14.01 -4.78 -2.89
C VAL A 257 13.85 -5.54 -1.58
N THR A 258 14.23 -6.81 -1.59
CA THR A 258 14.09 -7.76 -0.48
C THR A 258 14.61 -7.24 0.84
N ASP A 259 15.78 -6.57 0.86
CA ASP A 259 16.36 -6.05 2.11
C ASP A 259 15.48 -4.98 2.79
N LYS A 260 14.76 -4.16 2.00
CA LYS A 260 13.81 -3.18 2.54
C LYS A 260 12.54 -3.86 3.08
N ILE A 261 12.08 -4.91 2.41
CA ILE A 261 10.91 -5.69 2.87
C ILE A 261 11.26 -6.43 4.17
N LEU A 262 12.42 -7.09 4.22
CA LEU A 262 12.94 -7.78 5.41
C LEU A 262 13.10 -6.85 6.60
N ARG A 263 13.63 -5.63 6.38
CA ARG A 263 13.74 -4.61 7.44
C ARG A 263 12.38 -4.29 8.07
N SER A 264 11.35 -4.12 7.25
CA SER A 264 9.98 -3.91 7.74
C SER A 264 9.47 -5.14 8.49
N ILE A 265 9.64 -6.35 7.93
CA ILE A 265 9.24 -7.60 8.61
C ILE A 265 9.88 -7.70 9.99
N GLU A 266 11.19 -7.53 10.08
CA GLU A 266 11.96 -7.63 11.33
C GLU A 266 11.48 -6.60 12.36
N ALA A 267 11.32 -5.34 11.94
CA ALA A 267 10.84 -4.27 12.80
C ALA A 267 9.48 -4.61 13.44
N TYR A 268 8.49 -5.00 12.63
CA TYR A 268 7.16 -5.33 13.13
C TYR A 268 7.14 -6.64 13.91
N ALA A 269 7.85 -7.68 13.46
CA ALA A 269 7.96 -8.95 14.18
C ALA A 269 8.51 -8.76 15.60
N ASN A 270 9.51 -7.89 15.75
CA ASN A 270 10.14 -7.56 17.02
C ASN A 270 9.39 -6.49 17.85
N ARG A 271 8.33 -5.88 17.29
CA ARG A 271 7.57 -4.76 17.91
C ARG A 271 8.47 -3.60 18.32
N SER A 272 9.58 -3.39 17.61
CA SER A 272 10.55 -2.37 17.95
C SER A 272 11.36 -2.02 16.72
N TYR A 273 11.59 -0.72 16.52
CA TYR A 273 12.52 -0.24 15.51
C TYR A 273 13.33 0.92 16.06
N ASP A 274 14.64 0.76 16.14
CA ASP A 274 15.55 1.83 16.53
C ASP A 274 16.23 2.39 15.29
N GLY A 275 15.65 3.46 14.74
CA GLY A 275 16.10 4.01 13.48
C GLY A 275 15.18 5.08 12.91
N ASN A 276 15.42 5.38 11.63
CA ASN A 276 14.58 6.29 10.87
C ASN A 276 13.30 5.55 10.44
N LEU A 277 12.15 5.85 11.04
CA LEU A 277 10.89 5.15 10.76
C LEU A 277 10.54 5.16 9.26
N VAL A 278 10.94 6.20 8.52
CA VAL A 278 10.75 6.33 7.07
C VAL A 278 11.32 5.14 6.28
N ASP A 279 12.36 4.47 6.79
CA ASP A 279 13.01 3.32 6.13
C ASP A 279 12.09 2.08 6.03
N ILE A 280 11.05 2.00 6.86
CA ILE A 280 10.06 0.92 6.88
C ILE A 280 8.66 1.39 6.44
N LEU A 281 8.55 2.59 5.88
CA LEU A 281 7.31 3.15 5.36
C LEU A 281 7.34 3.28 3.83
N GLU A 282 6.15 3.28 3.23
CA GLU A 282 5.91 3.57 1.83
C GLU A 282 5.26 4.94 1.65
N GLY A 283 5.20 5.43 0.40
CA GLY A 283 4.43 6.62 0.06
C GLY A 283 5.16 7.95 0.32
N PHE A 284 6.43 7.90 0.75
CA PHE A 284 7.34 9.05 0.70
C PHE A 284 8.12 8.99 -0.62
N ALA A 285 7.61 9.67 -1.64
CA ALA A 285 8.14 9.61 -3.01
C ALA A 285 9.55 10.19 -3.17
N PHE A 286 10.07 10.87 -2.15
CA PHE A 286 11.46 11.35 -2.08
C PHE A 286 12.47 10.26 -1.77
N ILE A 287 12.01 9.06 -1.41
CA ILE A 287 12.88 7.93 -1.11
C ILE A 287 13.19 7.21 -2.42
N ALA A 288 14.45 7.36 -2.85
CA ALA A 288 15.06 6.52 -3.86
C ALA A 288 15.03 5.02 -3.46
N GLY A 289 14.84 4.14 -4.44
CA GLY A 289 15.04 2.69 -4.28
C GLY A 289 13.78 1.85 -4.47
N GLY A 290 13.23 1.88 -5.68
CA GLY A 290 12.43 0.78 -6.23
C GLY A 290 13.30 -0.11 -7.12
N ILE A 291 12.76 -1.28 -7.51
CA ILE A 291 13.45 -2.26 -8.39
C ILE A 291 13.86 -1.66 -9.74
N THR A 292 13.22 -0.57 -10.17
CA THR A 292 13.47 0.11 -11.45
C THR A 292 14.08 1.50 -11.29
N GLU A 293 15.11 1.66 -10.45
CA GLU A 293 15.93 2.88 -10.30
C GLU A 293 16.67 3.35 -11.59
N GLN A 294 16.20 3.00 -12.79
CA GLN A 294 16.79 3.40 -14.06
C GLN A 294 16.19 4.65 -14.73
N THR A 295 15.15 5.29 -14.16
CA THR A 295 14.58 6.52 -14.75
C THR A 295 14.89 7.80 -13.97
N ALA A 296 15.85 7.79 -13.05
CA ALA A 296 16.47 9.04 -12.61
C ALA A 296 17.15 9.65 -13.84
N GLU A 297 16.54 10.70 -14.40
CA GLU A 297 17.07 11.48 -15.50
C GLU A 297 18.56 11.73 -15.29
N LYS A 298 19.37 11.34 -16.29
CA LYS A 298 20.77 11.71 -16.40
C LYS A 298 20.86 13.24 -16.43
N GLY A 299 21.00 13.89 -15.28
CA GLY A 299 21.15 15.35 -15.25
C GLY A 299 21.06 16.04 -13.89
N THR A 300 20.48 15.43 -12.85
CA THR A 300 20.40 16.06 -11.52
C THR A 300 21.48 15.50 -10.60
N ASP A 301 22.23 16.40 -9.96
CA ASP A 301 23.21 16.07 -8.92
C ASP A 301 22.50 15.34 -7.77
N THR A 302 22.58 14.01 -7.77
CA THR A 302 21.89 13.12 -6.81
C THR A 302 22.41 13.22 -5.37
N THR A 303 23.39 14.10 -5.11
CA THR A 303 24.10 14.16 -3.82
C THR A 303 23.33 14.88 -2.71
N ILE A 304 22.38 15.76 -3.04
CA ILE A 304 21.61 16.56 -2.05
C ILE A 304 20.11 16.21 -2.07
N LYS A 305 19.75 15.05 -1.49
CA LYS A 305 18.34 14.64 -1.29
C LYS A 305 17.71 15.26 -0.03
N PRO A 306 16.37 15.37 0.07
CA PRO A 306 15.69 15.85 1.28
C PRO A 306 16.01 15.05 2.54
N ARG A 307 16.35 13.76 2.42
CA ARG A 307 16.74 12.87 3.55
C ARG A 307 15.82 13.02 4.78
N VAL A 308 14.53 12.81 4.58
CA VAL A 308 13.54 12.85 5.67
C VAL A 308 13.86 11.75 6.68
N ARG A 309 13.96 12.14 7.94
CA ARG A 309 14.08 11.24 9.07
C ARG A 309 12.96 11.47 10.07
N ILE A 310 12.31 10.38 10.49
CA ILE A 310 11.44 10.34 11.65
C ILE A 310 12.16 9.53 12.71
N ASP A 311 12.56 10.16 13.81
CA ASP A 311 13.15 9.46 14.94
C ASP A 311 12.09 8.62 15.65
N ASN A 312 12.14 7.30 15.44
CA ASN A 312 11.09 6.42 15.93
C ASN A 312 10.98 6.44 17.45
N LYS A 313 12.10 6.44 18.18
CA LYS A 313 12.10 6.36 19.65
C LYS A 313 11.57 7.64 20.29
N GLN A 314 11.68 8.78 19.62
CA GLN A 314 11.09 10.02 20.12
C GLN A 314 9.56 10.06 20.03
N LEU A 315 8.92 9.13 19.31
CA LEU A 315 7.46 9.08 19.15
C LEU A 315 6.71 8.36 20.29
N ASP A 316 7.39 7.94 21.36
CA ASP A 316 6.73 7.25 22.48
C ASP A 316 5.63 8.12 23.10
N GLY A 317 4.41 7.58 23.16
CA GLY A 317 3.20 8.29 23.59
C GLY A 317 2.44 9.02 22.48
N PHE A 318 2.94 9.05 21.23
CA PHE A 318 2.27 9.71 20.11
C PHE A 318 0.86 9.15 19.85
N ILE A 319 0.69 7.84 19.97
CA ILE A 319 -0.58 7.14 19.72
C ILE A 319 -1.67 7.45 20.77
N GLU A 320 -1.29 7.89 21.98
CA GLU A 320 -2.21 8.05 23.12
C GLU A 320 -3.30 9.10 22.88
N PHE A 321 -3.00 10.13 22.10
CA PHE A 321 -4.00 11.12 21.69
C PHE A 321 -5.15 10.46 20.91
N PHE A 322 -4.83 9.62 19.93
CA PHE A 322 -5.81 8.99 19.04
C PHE A 322 -6.67 7.92 19.72
N LYS A 323 -6.23 7.43 20.89
CA LYS A 323 -7.02 6.53 21.73
C LYS A 323 -8.10 7.27 22.54
N LYS A 324 -7.86 8.55 22.84
CA LYS A 324 -8.72 9.36 23.73
C LYS A 324 -9.57 10.37 22.99
N GLN A 325 -9.07 10.90 21.88
CA GLN A 325 -9.68 11.98 21.11
C GLN A 325 -10.10 11.49 19.73
N ASP A 326 -11.25 11.97 19.26
CA ASP A 326 -11.68 11.74 17.89
C ASP A 326 -10.96 12.74 16.98
N CYS A 327 -10.04 12.26 16.15
CA CYS A 327 -9.34 13.10 15.17
C CYS A 327 -10.30 13.38 13.99
N GLU A 328 -10.93 14.54 13.98
CA GLU A 328 -11.87 14.98 12.94
C GLU A 328 -11.19 15.67 11.74
N ALA A 329 -9.88 15.52 11.59
CA ALA A 329 -9.09 16.14 10.52
C ALA A 329 -9.04 17.68 10.49
N ASN A 330 -9.60 18.37 11.49
CA ASN A 330 -9.41 19.82 11.64
C ASN A 330 -8.01 20.17 12.19
N CYS A 331 -6.99 19.92 11.37
CA CYS A 331 -5.58 19.99 11.79
C CYS A 331 -5.12 21.42 12.11
N GLY A 332 -5.78 22.44 11.55
CA GLY A 332 -5.48 23.86 11.80
C GLY A 332 -5.69 24.26 13.26
N ASP A 333 -6.73 23.72 13.89
CA ASP A 333 -7.07 24.06 15.29
C ASP A 333 -6.39 23.12 16.29
N CYS A 334 -6.13 21.87 15.91
CA CYS A 334 -5.61 20.84 16.81
C CYS A 334 -4.10 20.98 17.08
N GLY A 335 -3.28 21.17 16.05
CA GLY A 335 -1.82 21.30 16.18
C GLY A 335 -1.04 20.08 16.68
N TYR A 336 -1.69 18.96 17.06
CA TYR A 336 -1.03 17.81 17.68
C TYR A 336 0.12 17.25 16.82
N CYS A 337 -0.16 16.91 15.56
CA CYS A 337 0.86 16.38 14.64
C CYS A 337 1.99 17.37 14.35
N GLU A 338 1.74 18.68 14.43
CA GLU A 338 2.75 19.73 14.25
C GLU A 338 3.77 19.70 15.40
N LEU A 339 3.29 19.57 16.65
CA LEU A 339 4.14 19.47 17.83
C LEU A 339 5.05 18.25 17.76
N TRP A 340 4.50 17.09 17.36
CA TRP A 340 5.29 15.87 17.19
C TRP A 340 6.25 15.93 16.00
N ALA A 341 5.87 16.64 14.92
CA ALA A 341 6.77 16.85 13.80
C ALA A 341 8.01 17.67 14.21
N LYS A 342 7.82 18.75 14.98
CA LYS A 342 8.94 19.54 15.55
C LYS A 342 9.85 18.72 16.46
N LYS A 343 9.29 17.73 17.15
CA LYS A 343 10.03 16.84 18.06
C LYS A 343 10.85 15.79 17.29
N ALA A 344 10.22 15.06 16.38
CA ALA A 344 10.78 13.81 15.86
C ALA A 344 11.14 13.83 14.36
N VAL A 345 10.75 14.85 13.61
CA VAL A 345 11.00 14.92 12.16
C VAL A 345 12.16 15.85 11.86
N THR A 346 13.12 15.34 11.08
CA THR A 346 14.26 16.11 10.57
C THR A 346 14.37 15.92 9.07
N MET A 347 14.83 16.95 8.36
CA MET A 347 14.95 16.95 6.90
C MET A 347 16.11 17.85 6.49
N ASN A 348 16.89 17.42 5.49
CA ASN A 348 17.89 18.26 4.84
C ASN A 348 17.19 19.38 4.06
N LYS A 349 17.25 20.59 4.62
CA LYS A 349 16.58 21.77 4.06
C LYS A 349 17.00 22.08 2.63
N ILE A 350 18.30 22.04 2.31
CA ILE A 350 18.79 22.34 0.96
C ILE A 350 18.22 21.32 -0.04
N GLY A 351 18.24 20.03 0.32
CA GLY A 351 17.67 18.98 -0.53
C GLY A 351 16.16 19.11 -0.69
N ALA A 352 15.45 19.50 0.37
CA ALA A 352 14.01 19.74 0.32
C ALA A 352 13.65 20.93 -0.58
N ASP A 353 14.39 22.05 -0.47
CA ASP A 353 14.17 23.25 -1.27
C ASP A 353 14.43 23.00 -2.76
N LEU A 354 15.48 22.24 -3.09
CA LEU A 354 15.78 21.82 -4.48
C LEU A 354 14.69 20.91 -5.05
N GLU A 355 14.25 19.93 -4.28
CA GLU A 355 13.19 19.00 -4.69
C GLU A 355 11.85 19.74 -4.86
N LEU A 356 11.52 20.66 -3.95
CA LEU A 356 10.35 21.54 -4.05
C LEU A 356 10.37 22.39 -5.31
N TYR A 357 11.53 22.97 -5.64
CA TYR A 357 11.70 23.74 -6.88
C TYR A 357 11.48 22.87 -8.12
N SER A 358 12.12 21.69 -8.15
CA SER A 358 12.01 20.74 -9.27
C SER A 358 10.56 20.29 -9.50
N LEU A 359 9.91 19.79 -8.45
CA LEU A 359 8.51 19.35 -8.51
C LEU A 359 7.56 20.50 -8.81
N GLY A 360 7.83 21.69 -8.26
CA GLY A 360 7.08 22.91 -8.53
C GLY A 360 7.15 23.30 -10.01
N SER A 361 8.34 23.21 -10.62
CA SER A 361 8.54 23.45 -12.05
C SER A 361 7.81 22.41 -12.90
N LEU A 362 7.92 21.13 -12.57
CA LEU A 362 7.20 20.07 -13.30
C LEU A 362 5.68 20.26 -13.21
N ARG A 363 5.16 20.55 -12.02
CA ARG A 363 3.73 20.85 -11.82
C ARG A 363 3.31 22.09 -12.61
N LYS A 364 4.13 23.13 -12.65
CA LYS A 364 3.85 24.33 -13.46
C LYS A 364 3.77 23.98 -14.94
N ASN A 365 4.73 23.22 -15.47
CA ASN A 365 4.73 22.81 -16.88
C ASN A 365 3.50 21.97 -17.24
N LEU A 366 3.00 21.13 -16.33
CA LEU A 366 1.74 20.42 -16.50
C LEU A 366 0.55 21.40 -16.56
N ASN A 367 0.50 22.36 -15.64
CA ASN A 367 -0.60 23.33 -15.53
C ASN A 367 -0.65 24.32 -16.71
N THR A 368 0.51 24.69 -17.27
CA THR A 368 0.61 25.62 -18.40
C THR A 368 0.67 24.90 -19.75
N SER A 369 0.42 23.59 -19.78
CA SER A 369 0.47 22.73 -20.96
C SER A 369 1.83 22.61 -21.68
N GLN A 370 2.88 23.28 -21.19
CA GLN A 370 4.24 23.21 -21.72
C GLN A 370 4.81 21.78 -21.69
N PHE A 371 4.42 20.98 -20.71
CA PHE A 371 4.78 19.57 -20.64
C PHE A 371 4.33 18.79 -21.90
N PHE A 372 3.23 19.21 -22.52
CA PHE A 372 2.68 18.62 -23.74
C PHE A 372 3.14 19.33 -25.01
N GLY A 373 4.06 20.30 -24.91
CA GLY A 373 4.54 21.09 -26.03
C GLY A 373 3.53 22.11 -26.59
N LEU A 374 2.56 22.55 -25.76
CA LEU A 374 1.51 23.51 -26.12
C LEU A 374 1.74 24.90 -25.50
#